data_AF-A0AAV0KPZ3-F1
#
_entry.id   AF-A0AAV0KPZ3-F1
#
_cell.length_a   1.000
_cell.length_b   1.000
_cell.length_c   1.000
_cell.angle_alpha   90.00
_cell.angle_beta   90.00
_cell.angle_gamma   90.00
#
_symmetry.space_group_name_H-M   'P 1'
#
loop_
_entity.id
_entity.type
_entity.pdbx_description
1 polymer ?
#
loop_
_entity_poly.entity_id
_entity_poly.type
_entity_poly.pdbx_seq_one_letter_code
_entity_poly.pdbx_strand_id
1 'polypeptide(L)'
;MEEGEFWKLGFLSGFVLFITIINSHLASVSASIHEYSNEGFIAQPDAFFFHGGSEGLYASKVHDSSAVTSENHLQGKSFIRFEDVTFVRTKEAASQQHEMQQNTGLVEAIVLEVKDRERVGGGFLKSNLICCNPTLAATGACKLGEVIIQKNPDNPEWPKRIQTSFAGKNEEVKMQPEAVEINSTGMYYLYFMFCDPQLKGTLIKGRTVWKNPNGYLPGKMTPLMTFYGIMSLAYLVLGLVWFLKFVQLWKDVIQLHYHITAVIALGMCEMAVWYFEYANFNSTGRRPIGVTLWAVTFTTVKKTLSRLLLLVVSMGFGVVRPTLGGITSRVLLLGFFYFIACEALELVEHMGNVNDFSKRTELLLVLPVAFLDSCFILWIFSSLSKTLEKLQMRRNLVKLELYQRFTNYLAVSVLLSIAWIGFEVLFSFTPCSVYYQTPILSMCTSFTCTLM
;
A
#
# COMPACT_ATOMS: atom_id res chain seq x y z
N MET A 1 7.49 21.64 40.05
CA MET A 1 8.00 20.50 39.28
C MET A 1 6.90 19.49 38.96
N GLU A 2 5.70 19.60 39.57
CA GLU A 2 4.61 18.61 39.44
C GLU A 2 3.61 18.86 38.28
N GLU A 3 3.31 20.10 37.89
CA GLU A 3 2.35 20.36 36.80
C GLU A 3 2.84 19.87 35.43
N GLY A 4 4.16 19.89 35.18
CA GLY A 4 4.75 19.45 33.92
C GLY A 4 4.77 17.93 33.73
N GLU A 5 4.75 17.15 34.82
CA GLU A 5 4.69 15.69 34.75
C GLU A 5 3.26 15.17 34.58
N PHE A 6 2.28 15.82 35.22
CA PHE A 6 0.86 15.47 35.11
C PHE A 6 0.35 15.52 33.65
N TRP A 7 0.74 16.56 32.91
CA TRP A 7 0.41 16.68 31.48
C TRP A 7 1.14 15.66 30.60
N LYS A 8 2.38 15.28 30.95
CA LYS A 8 3.12 14.23 30.22
C LYS A 8 2.48 12.87 30.42
N LEU A 9 2.03 12.56 31.64
CA LEU A 9 1.40 11.28 31.98
C LEU A 9 0.00 11.15 31.37
N GLY A 10 -0.81 12.21 31.43
CA GLY A 10 -2.14 12.25 30.81
C GLY A 10 -2.09 12.17 29.28
N PHE A 11 -1.08 12.81 28.67
CA PHE A 11 -0.84 12.74 27.22
C PHE A 11 -0.41 11.34 26.79
N LEU A 12 0.56 10.74 27.50
CA LEU A 12 1.01 9.37 27.24
C LEU A 12 -0.13 8.35 27.42
N SER A 13 -0.93 8.53 28.48
CA SER A 13 -2.10 7.69 28.74
C SER A 13 -3.17 7.81 27.66
N GLY A 14 -3.48 9.03 27.20
CA GLY A 14 -4.45 9.25 26.13
C GLY A 14 -3.97 8.72 24.78
N PHE A 15 -2.67 8.83 24.50
CA PHE A 15 -2.02 8.28 23.32
C PHE A 15 -2.08 6.75 23.29
N VAL A 16 -1.77 6.09 24.41
CA VAL A 16 -1.87 4.64 24.55
C VAL A 16 -3.32 4.16 24.45
N LEU A 17 -4.26 4.87 25.07
CA LEU A 17 -5.69 4.54 24.99
C LEU A 17 -6.23 4.64 23.56
N PHE A 18 -5.84 5.70 22.83
CA PHE A 18 -6.22 5.89 21.43
C PHE A 18 -5.70 4.77 20.53
N ILE A 19 -4.41 4.39 20.68
CA ILE A 19 -3.81 3.26 19.97
C ILE A 19 -4.56 1.96 20.27
N THR A 20 -4.90 1.70 21.54
CA THR A 20 -5.62 0.47 21.92
C THR A 20 -7.04 0.40 21.37
N ILE A 21 -7.75 1.53 21.26
CA ILE A 21 -9.13 1.59 20.73
C ILE A 21 -9.14 1.38 19.21
N ILE A 22 -8.15 1.92 18.48
CA ILE A 22 -8.03 1.67 17.03
C ILE A 22 -7.73 0.19 16.75
N ASN A 23 -6.86 -0.42 17.58
CA ASN A 23 -6.49 -1.83 17.43
C ASN A 23 -7.65 -2.82 17.65
N SER A 24 -8.71 -2.45 18.37
CA SER A 24 -9.82 -3.36 18.70
C SER A 24 -10.94 -3.45 17.64
N HIS A 25 -10.90 -2.66 16.56
CA HIS A 25 -12.04 -2.50 15.65
C HIS A 25 -11.83 -2.93 14.19
N LEU A 26 -10.71 -3.59 13.83
CA LEU A 26 -10.43 -3.92 12.42
C LEU A 26 -10.61 -5.40 12.05
N ALA A 27 -11.28 -5.62 10.93
CA ALA A 27 -11.52 -6.92 10.30
C ALA A 27 -10.42 -7.28 9.28
N SER A 28 -10.20 -8.58 9.05
CA SER A 28 -9.21 -9.16 8.12
C SER A 28 -9.22 -8.50 6.74
N VAL A 29 -8.08 -7.96 6.29
CA VAL A 29 -7.88 -7.42 4.94
C VAL A 29 -7.06 -8.41 4.13
N SER A 30 -7.67 -8.97 3.09
CA SER A 30 -7.01 -9.89 2.17
C SER A 30 -6.41 -9.10 1.00
N ALA A 31 -5.15 -9.37 0.64
CA ALA A 31 -4.45 -8.64 -0.41
C ALA A 31 -4.12 -9.56 -1.62
N SER A 32 -3.18 -10.51 -1.49
CA SER A 32 -2.85 -11.46 -2.59
C SER A 32 -3.85 -12.62 -2.76
N ILE A 33 -4.74 -12.77 -1.79
CA ILE A 33 -5.86 -13.71 -1.84
C ILE A 33 -7.11 -12.84 -1.90
N HIS A 34 -7.92 -12.99 -2.94
CA HIS A 34 -9.18 -12.27 -3.05
C HIS A 34 -10.31 -13.22 -2.70
N GLU A 35 -11.08 -12.89 -1.68
CA GLU A 35 -12.20 -13.70 -1.19
C GLU A 35 -13.51 -13.04 -1.60
N TYR A 36 -14.44 -13.84 -2.13
CA TYR A 36 -15.74 -13.40 -2.62
C TYR A 36 -16.83 -14.00 -1.72
N SER A 37 -17.54 -13.16 -0.99
CA SER A 37 -18.52 -13.59 0.01
C SER A 37 -19.96 -13.26 -0.42
N ASN A 38 -20.49 -14.01 -1.39
CA ASN A 38 -21.83 -13.82 -1.96
C ASN A 38 -22.06 -12.39 -2.48
N GLU A 39 -21.12 -11.91 -3.27
CA GLU A 39 -21.17 -10.56 -3.83
C GLU A 39 -21.90 -10.56 -5.16
N GLY A 40 -22.62 -9.47 -5.45
CA GLY A 40 -23.36 -9.30 -6.69
C GLY A 40 -22.56 -8.59 -7.78
N PHE A 41 -22.91 -8.87 -9.03
CA PHE A 41 -22.31 -8.20 -10.19
C PHE A 41 -22.92 -6.81 -10.38
N ILE A 42 -22.08 -5.85 -10.80
CA ILE A 42 -22.48 -4.49 -11.14
C ILE A 42 -23.05 -4.48 -12.55
N ALA A 43 -24.28 -3.97 -12.71
CA ALA A 43 -24.89 -3.84 -14.02
C ALA A 43 -24.21 -2.75 -14.85
N GLN A 44 -23.82 -3.10 -16.07
CA GLN A 44 -23.39 -2.22 -17.15
C GLN A 44 -24.47 -2.22 -18.26
N PRO A 45 -24.42 -1.31 -19.25
CA PRO A 45 -25.48 -1.17 -20.24
C PRO A 45 -25.82 -2.46 -21.01
N ASP A 46 -24.83 -3.30 -21.32
CA ASP A 46 -24.97 -4.53 -22.09
C ASP A 46 -24.36 -5.77 -21.42
N ALA A 47 -23.89 -5.64 -20.17
CA ALA A 47 -23.19 -6.69 -19.45
C ALA A 47 -23.37 -6.57 -17.93
N PHE A 48 -22.97 -7.61 -17.20
CA PHE A 48 -22.79 -7.57 -15.76
C PHE A 48 -21.32 -7.80 -15.44
N PHE A 49 -20.76 -6.97 -14.57
CA PHE A 49 -19.32 -6.89 -14.31
C PHE A 49 -19.00 -7.06 -12.83
N PHE A 50 -17.98 -7.85 -12.53
CA PHE A 50 -17.43 -7.99 -11.19
C PHE A 50 -15.89 -7.99 -11.24
N HIS A 51 -15.27 -7.18 -10.39
CA HIS A 51 -13.82 -7.05 -10.30
C HIS A 51 -13.26 -8.14 -9.38
N GLY A 52 -12.62 -9.15 -9.95
CA GLY A 52 -12.10 -10.30 -9.20
C GLY A 52 -10.79 -10.02 -8.46
N GLY A 53 -9.96 -9.09 -8.91
CA GLY A 53 -8.67 -8.81 -8.28
C GLY A 53 -7.68 -8.13 -9.21
N SER A 54 -6.64 -7.55 -8.62
CA SER A 54 -5.59 -6.84 -9.34
C SER A 54 -4.25 -6.96 -8.63
N GLU A 55 -3.29 -7.66 -9.22
CA GLU A 55 -1.98 -7.82 -8.60
C GLU A 55 -0.84 -7.83 -9.62
N GLY A 56 0.34 -7.41 -9.15
CA GLY A 56 1.58 -7.55 -9.92
C GLY A 56 2.12 -8.97 -9.82
N LEU A 57 2.33 -9.62 -10.96
CA LEU A 57 2.89 -10.97 -11.03
C LEU A 57 4.18 -10.99 -11.86
N TYR A 58 5.16 -11.78 -11.40
CA TYR A 58 6.38 -12.08 -12.14
C TYR A 58 6.18 -13.32 -13.01
N ALA A 59 6.89 -13.39 -14.13
CA ALA A 59 6.94 -14.60 -14.94
C ALA A 59 7.43 -15.81 -14.12
N SER A 60 6.86 -16.98 -14.37
CA SER A 60 7.30 -18.26 -13.82
C SER A 60 8.76 -18.53 -14.16
N LYS A 61 9.53 -19.09 -13.23
CA LYS A 61 10.90 -19.54 -13.52
C LYS A 61 10.82 -20.82 -14.35
N VAL A 62 11.55 -20.86 -15.46
CA VAL A 62 11.72 -22.09 -16.24
C VAL A 62 12.62 -23.03 -15.44
N HIS A 63 12.08 -24.14 -14.94
CA HIS A 63 12.88 -25.21 -14.34
C HIS A 63 12.99 -26.39 -15.31
N ASP A 64 14.22 -26.77 -15.66
CA ASP A 64 14.50 -28.04 -16.28
C ASP A 64 14.00 -29.18 -15.38
N SER A 65 13.23 -30.07 -15.99
CA SER A 65 12.37 -31.02 -15.30
C SER A 65 13.17 -32.18 -14.71
N SER A 66 13.50 -32.13 -13.41
CA SER A 66 13.98 -33.34 -12.71
C SER A 66 13.82 -33.25 -11.18
N ALA A 67 12.60 -33.43 -10.68
CA ALA A 67 12.30 -34.13 -9.41
C ALA A 67 10.78 -34.05 -9.13
N VAL A 68 10.11 -35.21 -9.24
CA VAL A 68 8.66 -35.34 -9.11
C VAL A 68 8.28 -35.64 -7.65
N THR A 69 7.49 -34.76 -7.05
CA THR A 69 6.55 -35.05 -5.96
C THR A 69 5.44 -34.00 -6.00
N SER A 70 4.20 -34.42 -5.81
CA SER A 70 2.98 -33.66 -6.16
C SER A 70 2.79 -32.32 -5.45
N GLU A 71 3.48 -32.07 -4.33
CA GLU A 71 3.50 -30.75 -3.66
C GLU A 71 4.64 -29.83 -4.16
N ASN A 72 5.67 -30.40 -4.78
CA ASN A 72 6.85 -29.68 -5.29
C ASN A 72 6.64 -29.09 -6.71
N HIS A 73 5.53 -29.39 -7.39
CA HIS A 73 5.29 -28.98 -8.79
C HIS A 73 5.00 -27.47 -8.98
N LEU A 74 4.85 -26.72 -7.88
CA LEU A 74 4.48 -25.30 -7.86
C LEU A 74 5.61 -24.39 -7.35
N GLN A 75 6.76 -24.95 -6.98
CA GLN A 75 7.88 -24.16 -6.48
C GLN A 75 8.55 -23.42 -7.64
N GLY A 76 8.61 -22.09 -7.57
CA GLY A 76 9.16 -21.24 -8.64
C GLY A 76 8.18 -20.87 -9.76
N LYS A 77 6.93 -21.35 -9.73
CA LYS A 77 5.88 -20.97 -10.67
C LYS A 77 5.06 -19.78 -10.15
N SER A 78 4.66 -18.90 -11.05
CA SER A 78 3.65 -17.88 -10.79
C SER A 78 2.32 -18.29 -11.39
N PHE A 79 1.25 -18.14 -10.62
CA PHE A 79 -0.08 -18.53 -11.06
C PHE A 79 -1.19 -17.74 -10.37
N ILE A 80 -2.35 -17.73 -11.02
CA ILE A 80 -3.62 -17.35 -10.44
C ILE A 80 -4.45 -18.62 -10.30
N ARG A 81 -4.79 -19.00 -9.08
CA ARG A 81 -5.59 -20.19 -8.77
C ARG A 81 -6.99 -19.80 -8.34
N PHE A 82 -7.99 -20.47 -8.89
CA PHE A 82 -9.40 -20.34 -8.56
C PHE A 82 -9.76 -21.46 -7.59
N GLU A 83 -9.92 -21.13 -6.30
CA GLU A 83 -10.27 -22.09 -5.26
C GLU A 83 -11.77 -21.97 -4.93
N ASP A 84 -12.54 -22.98 -5.35
CA ASP A 84 -13.99 -23.09 -5.16
C ASP A 84 -14.81 -21.88 -5.66
N VAL A 85 -14.32 -21.19 -6.69
CA VAL A 85 -15.07 -20.11 -7.35
C VAL A 85 -16.35 -20.68 -7.97
N THR A 86 -17.48 -20.26 -7.44
CA THR A 86 -18.81 -20.75 -7.80
C THR A 86 -19.71 -19.56 -8.08
N PHE A 87 -20.48 -19.65 -9.17
CA PHE A 87 -21.51 -18.68 -9.51
C PHE A 87 -22.87 -19.24 -9.12
N VAL A 88 -23.70 -18.42 -8.48
CA VAL A 88 -25.03 -18.78 -7.98
C VAL A 88 -26.06 -17.89 -8.66
N ARG A 89 -26.85 -18.44 -9.58
CA ARG A 89 -27.93 -17.70 -10.24
C ARG A 89 -29.21 -17.75 -9.41
N THR A 90 -30.14 -16.84 -9.70
CA THR A 90 -31.43 -16.79 -9.00
C THR A 90 -32.33 -17.98 -9.35
N LYS A 91 -33.27 -18.31 -8.44
CA LYS A 91 -34.22 -19.40 -8.65
C LYS A 91 -35.15 -19.15 -9.82
N GLU A 92 -35.52 -17.89 -10.01
CA GLU A 92 -36.35 -17.44 -11.12
C GLU A 92 -35.64 -17.70 -12.45
N ALA A 93 -34.35 -17.34 -12.55
CA ALA A 93 -33.54 -17.57 -13.73
C ALA A 93 -33.36 -19.07 -14.01
N ALA A 94 -33.15 -19.89 -12.97
CA ALA A 94 -33.01 -21.34 -13.10
C ALA A 94 -34.32 -22.02 -13.55
N SER A 95 -35.48 -21.58 -13.03
CA SER A 95 -36.79 -22.16 -13.33
C SER A 95 -37.24 -21.98 -14.77
N GLN A 96 -36.76 -20.93 -15.44
CA GLN A 96 -37.06 -20.62 -16.85
C GLN A 96 -36.32 -21.55 -17.84
N GLN A 97 -35.36 -22.34 -17.37
CA GLN A 97 -34.50 -23.17 -18.22
C GLN A 97 -34.98 -24.61 -18.31
N HIS A 98 -34.65 -25.27 -19.41
CA HIS A 98 -34.93 -26.70 -19.60
C HIS A 98 -33.85 -27.58 -18.96
N GLU A 99 -34.26 -28.66 -18.30
CA GLU A 99 -33.35 -29.54 -17.54
C GLU A 99 -32.24 -30.18 -18.39
N MET A 100 -32.51 -30.48 -19.66
CA MET A 100 -31.55 -31.14 -20.55
C MET A 100 -30.56 -30.18 -21.24
N GLN A 101 -30.72 -28.87 -21.07
CA GLN A 101 -29.89 -27.89 -21.78
C GLN A 101 -28.55 -27.72 -21.06
N GLN A 102 -27.44 -27.94 -21.76
CA GLN A 102 -26.11 -27.90 -21.14
C GLN A 102 -25.57 -26.48 -20.93
N ASN A 103 -25.99 -25.51 -21.75
CA ASN A 103 -25.59 -24.11 -21.66
C ASN A 103 -26.84 -23.24 -21.47
N THR A 104 -27.12 -22.91 -20.21
CA THR A 104 -28.30 -22.13 -19.77
C THR A 104 -27.92 -20.79 -19.13
N GLY A 105 -26.78 -20.26 -19.54
CA GLY A 105 -26.17 -19.05 -19.03
C GLY A 105 -24.65 -19.19 -19.00
N LEU A 106 -23.93 -18.23 -19.58
CA LEU A 106 -22.47 -18.23 -19.68
C LEU A 106 -21.89 -17.12 -18.79
N VAL A 107 -20.94 -17.50 -17.92
CA VAL A 107 -20.11 -16.58 -17.15
C VAL A 107 -18.67 -16.74 -17.60
N GLU A 108 -18.01 -15.62 -17.89
CA GLU A 108 -16.65 -15.58 -18.40
C GLU A 108 -15.74 -14.91 -17.38
N ALA A 109 -14.66 -15.61 -17.00
CA ALA A 109 -13.56 -15.01 -16.28
C ALA A 109 -12.46 -14.63 -17.27
N ILE A 110 -12.02 -13.38 -17.23
CA ILE A 110 -11.02 -12.83 -18.13
C ILE A 110 -9.82 -12.41 -17.30
N VAL A 111 -8.70 -13.07 -17.52
CA VAL A 111 -7.40 -12.68 -16.98
C VAL A 111 -6.66 -11.91 -18.07
N LEU A 112 -6.29 -10.67 -17.76
CA LEU A 112 -5.61 -9.80 -18.71
C LEU A 112 -4.47 -9.04 -18.05
N GLU A 113 -3.46 -8.69 -18.82
CA GLU A 113 -2.46 -7.72 -18.40
C GLU A 113 -3.01 -6.30 -18.58
N VAL A 114 -2.57 -5.33 -17.77
CA VAL A 114 -3.00 -3.92 -17.85
C VAL A 114 -2.89 -3.34 -19.27
N LYS A 115 -1.84 -3.71 -20.02
CA LYS A 115 -1.63 -3.25 -21.40
C LYS A 115 -2.70 -3.72 -22.39
N ASP A 116 -3.36 -4.83 -22.08
CA ASP A 116 -4.41 -5.42 -22.92
C ASP A 116 -5.81 -4.99 -22.49
N ARG A 117 -5.94 -4.05 -21.54
CA ARG A 117 -7.23 -3.54 -21.05
C ARG A 117 -8.14 -3.03 -22.17
N GLU A 118 -7.59 -2.29 -23.12
CA GLU A 118 -8.35 -1.74 -24.26
C GLU A 118 -8.76 -2.82 -25.29
N ARG A 119 -8.19 -4.02 -25.21
CA ARG A 119 -8.52 -5.16 -26.08
C ARG A 119 -9.73 -5.95 -25.60
N VAL A 120 -10.18 -5.73 -24.36
CA VAL A 120 -11.37 -6.36 -23.78
C VAL A 120 -12.53 -5.38 -23.84
N GLY A 121 -13.66 -5.84 -24.39
CA GLY A 121 -14.81 -4.99 -24.71
C GLY A 121 -14.60 -4.14 -25.98
N GLY A 122 -15.42 -3.10 -26.09
CA GLY A 122 -15.53 -2.21 -27.24
C GLY A 122 -14.55 -1.03 -27.21
N GLY A 123 -13.59 -1.01 -26.28
CA GLY A 123 -12.57 0.05 -26.18
C GLY A 123 -11.83 0.25 -27.51
N PHE A 124 -11.41 -0.84 -28.16
CA PHE A 124 -10.84 -0.82 -29.51
C PHE A 124 -11.78 -0.20 -30.57
N LEU A 125 -13.10 -0.38 -30.41
CA LEU A 125 -14.14 0.16 -31.29
C LEU A 125 -14.62 1.56 -30.86
N LYS A 126 -13.99 2.17 -29.85
CA LYS A 126 -14.44 3.41 -29.18
C LYS A 126 -15.90 3.37 -28.73
N SER A 127 -16.38 2.18 -28.40
CA SER A 127 -17.73 1.94 -27.90
C SER A 127 -17.68 1.39 -26.48
N ASN A 128 -18.69 1.71 -25.68
CA ASN A 128 -18.80 1.20 -24.31
C ASN A 128 -19.43 -0.21 -24.25
N LEU A 129 -19.49 -0.91 -25.39
CA LEU A 129 -20.06 -2.25 -25.49
C LEU A 129 -19.09 -3.26 -24.91
N ILE A 130 -19.52 -4.09 -23.98
CA ILE A 130 -18.71 -5.18 -23.44
C ILE A 130 -19.03 -6.49 -24.16
N CYS A 131 -20.29 -6.67 -24.54
CA CYS A 131 -20.84 -7.91 -25.05
C CYS A 131 -21.00 -7.90 -26.57
N CYS A 132 -20.76 -9.05 -27.17
CA CYS A 132 -20.89 -9.23 -28.61
C CYS A 132 -22.37 -9.13 -29.02
N ASN A 133 -22.68 -8.16 -29.87
CA ASN A 133 -24.01 -7.98 -30.43
C ASN A 133 -24.18 -8.76 -31.75
N PRO A 134 -25.41 -8.91 -32.27
CA PRO A 134 -25.65 -9.65 -33.52
C PRO A 134 -24.93 -9.07 -34.75
N THR A 135 -24.70 -7.75 -34.80
CA THR A 135 -24.04 -7.10 -35.95
C THR A 135 -22.55 -7.41 -36.00
N LEU A 136 -21.87 -7.44 -34.84
CA LEU A 136 -20.46 -7.83 -34.71
C LEU A 136 -20.27 -9.35 -34.85
N ALA A 137 -21.26 -10.14 -34.44
CA ALA A 137 -21.24 -11.58 -34.67
C ALA A 137 -21.35 -11.91 -36.16
N ALA A 138 -22.19 -11.17 -36.91
CA ALA A 138 -22.35 -11.36 -38.35
C ALA A 138 -21.08 -11.02 -39.16
N THR A 139 -20.23 -10.10 -38.67
CA THR A 139 -18.94 -9.80 -39.29
C THR A 139 -17.84 -10.79 -38.90
N GLY A 140 -18.13 -11.78 -38.06
CA GLY A 140 -17.19 -12.80 -37.60
C GLY A 140 -16.20 -12.32 -36.53
N ALA A 141 -16.41 -11.13 -35.96
CA ALA A 141 -15.49 -10.55 -34.97
C ALA A 141 -15.56 -11.23 -33.59
N CYS A 142 -16.74 -11.72 -33.21
CA CYS A 142 -17.00 -12.37 -31.92
C CYS A 142 -18.20 -13.33 -32.02
N LYS A 143 -18.39 -14.20 -31.02
CA LYS A 143 -19.61 -15.03 -30.93
C LYS A 143 -20.67 -14.30 -30.11
N LEU A 144 -21.93 -14.43 -30.54
CA LEU A 144 -23.06 -13.80 -29.88
C LEU A 144 -23.15 -14.23 -28.40
N GLY A 145 -23.31 -13.26 -27.50
CA GLY A 145 -23.45 -13.51 -26.06
C GLY A 145 -22.13 -13.76 -25.32
N GLU A 146 -20.97 -13.63 -25.98
CA GLU A 146 -19.65 -13.61 -25.34
C GLU A 146 -19.12 -12.18 -25.22
N VAL A 147 -18.20 -11.96 -24.28
CA VAL A 147 -17.44 -10.73 -24.12
C VAL A 147 -16.52 -10.53 -25.32
N ILE A 148 -16.48 -9.31 -25.85
CA ILE A 148 -15.60 -8.95 -26.97
C ILE A 148 -14.14 -9.04 -26.50
N ILE A 149 -13.31 -9.83 -27.18
CA ILE A 149 -11.87 -9.89 -26.93
C ILE A 149 -11.13 -9.82 -28.26
N GLN A 150 -10.31 -8.79 -28.43
CA GLN A 150 -9.41 -8.68 -29.57
C GLN A 150 -8.16 -9.53 -29.34
N LYS A 151 -8.00 -10.59 -30.13
CA LYS A 151 -6.81 -11.45 -30.06
C LYS A 151 -5.56 -10.70 -30.54
N ASN A 152 -4.45 -10.89 -29.82
CA ASN A 152 -3.15 -10.39 -30.25
C ASN A 152 -2.49 -11.41 -31.20
N PRO A 153 -2.06 -11.03 -32.42
CA PRO A 153 -1.31 -11.94 -33.30
C PRO A 153 0.01 -12.43 -32.67
N ASP A 154 0.67 -11.61 -31.86
CA ASP A 154 1.94 -11.97 -31.23
C ASP A 154 1.79 -12.89 -30.00
N ASN A 155 0.61 -12.87 -29.37
CA ASN A 155 0.29 -13.70 -28.20
C ASN A 155 -1.20 -14.08 -28.20
N PRO A 156 -1.60 -15.08 -28.99
CA PRO A 156 -3.01 -15.41 -29.21
C PRO A 156 -3.69 -16.03 -27.99
N GLU A 157 -2.93 -16.48 -26.98
CA GLU A 157 -3.47 -17.06 -25.75
C GLU A 157 -3.95 -16.00 -24.73
N TRP A 158 -3.55 -14.75 -24.89
CA TRP A 158 -3.86 -13.66 -23.98
C TRP A 158 -4.68 -12.56 -24.67
N PRO A 159 -5.66 -11.92 -24.00
CA PRO A 159 -6.18 -12.23 -22.65
C PRO A 159 -6.72 -13.66 -22.48
N LYS A 160 -6.50 -14.26 -21.32
CA LYS A 160 -6.94 -15.63 -21.04
C LYS A 160 -8.42 -15.61 -20.68
N ARG A 161 -9.24 -16.27 -21.50
CA ARG A 161 -10.67 -16.45 -21.27
C ARG A 161 -10.95 -17.81 -20.66
N ILE A 162 -11.73 -17.84 -19.60
CA ILE A 162 -12.24 -19.06 -18.97
C ILE A 162 -13.77 -19.00 -18.99
N GLN A 163 -14.39 -19.97 -19.64
CA GLN A 163 -15.84 -20.02 -19.83
C GLN A 163 -16.46 -21.02 -18.86
N THR A 164 -17.46 -20.59 -18.11
CA THR A 164 -18.21 -21.43 -17.16
C THR A 164 -19.69 -21.30 -17.47
N SER A 165 -20.35 -22.40 -17.82
CA SER A 165 -21.78 -22.39 -18.19
C SER A 165 -22.64 -23.16 -17.19
N PHE A 166 -23.82 -22.61 -16.88
CA PHE A 166 -24.82 -23.29 -16.07
C PHE A 166 -25.48 -24.43 -16.86
N ALA A 167 -25.65 -25.58 -16.21
CA ALA A 167 -26.33 -26.74 -16.79
C ALA A 167 -27.76 -26.89 -16.26
N GLY A 168 -28.72 -27.08 -17.16
CA GLY A 168 -30.11 -27.38 -16.87
C GLY A 168 -30.75 -26.33 -15.95
N LYS A 169 -31.33 -26.79 -14.85
CA LYS A 169 -31.92 -25.96 -13.79
C LYS A 169 -31.01 -25.79 -12.56
N ASN A 170 -29.72 -26.12 -12.67
CA ASN A 170 -28.81 -26.02 -11.53
C ASN A 170 -28.64 -24.55 -11.13
N GLU A 171 -28.79 -24.23 -9.84
CA GLU A 171 -28.61 -22.87 -9.32
C GLU A 171 -27.13 -22.49 -9.22
N GLU A 172 -26.24 -23.48 -9.09
CA GLU A 172 -24.81 -23.26 -8.87
C GLU A 172 -23.96 -23.91 -9.97
N VAL A 173 -22.87 -23.23 -10.34
CA VAL A 173 -21.84 -23.78 -11.23
C VAL A 173 -20.46 -23.43 -10.71
N LYS A 174 -19.56 -24.43 -10.68
CA LYS A 174 -18.15 -24.26 -10.32
C LYS A 174 -17.30 -23.97 -11.55
N MET A 175 -16.35 -23.07 -11.39
CA MET A 175 -15.42 -22.67 -12.45
C MET A 175 -14.28 -23.69 -12.66
N GLN A 176 -13.88 -23.92 -13.91
CA GLN A 176 -12.67 -24.67 -14.29
C GLN A 176 -11.97 -23.96 -15.47
N PRO A 177 -10.62 -23.96 -15.60
CA PRO A 177 -9.64 -24.70 -14.81
C PRO A 177 -9.33 -24.06 -13.45
N GLU A 178 -8.75 -24.85 -12.55
CA GLU A 178 -8.40 -24.42 -11.19
C GLU A 178 -7.21 -23.44 -11.16
N ALA A 179 -6.36 -23.36 -12.19
CA ALA A 179 -5.23 -22.42 -12.21
C ALA A 179 -4.81 -21.96 -13.61
N VAL A 180 -4.28 -20.74 -13.68
CA VAL A 180 -3.64 -20.12 -14.86
C VAL A 180 -2.19 -19.79 -14.52
N GLU A 181 -1.26 -20.34 -15.30
CA GLU A 181 0.18 -20.06 -15.18
C GLU A 181 0.54 -18.72 -15.85
N ILE A 182 1.44 -17.96 -15.21
CA ILE A 182 1.87 -16.65 -15.68
C ILE A 182 3.26 -16.75 -16.31
N ASN A 183 3.34 -16.36 -17.58
CA ASN A 183 4.56 -16.46 -18.39
C ASN A 183 5.24 -15.12 -18.63
N SER A 184 4.56 -13.99 -18.38
CA SER A 184 5.09 -12.65 -18.54
C SER A 184 5.00 -11.89 -17.22
N THR A 185 6.04 -11.13 -16.89
CA THR A 185 5.98 -10.20 -15.76
C THR A 185 5.03 -9.06 -16.12
N GLY A 186 4.05 -8.81 -15.28
CA GLY A 186 2.89 -8.00 -15.63
C GLY A 186 2.12 -7.50 -14.41
N MET A 187 1.39 -6.40 -14.57
CA MET A 187 0.22 -6.13 -13.73
C MET A 187 -0.98 -6.84 -14.35
N TYR A 188 -1.65 -7.70 -13.59
CA TYR A 188 -2.76 -8.52 -14.08
C TYR A 188 -4.07 -8.13 -13.40
N TYR A 189 -5.14 -8.14 -14.18
CA TYR A 189 -6.52 -7.98 -13.73
C TYR A 189 -7.30 -9.26 -13.97
N LEU A 190 -8.23 -9.53 -13.07
CA LEU A 190 -9.23 -10.58 -13.20
C LEU A 190 -10.62 -9.94 -13.21
N TYR A 191 -11.36 -10.16 -14.28
CA TYR A 191 -12.75 -9.73 -14.39
C TYR A 191 -13.65 -10.93 -14.55
N PHE A 192 -14.79 -10.90 -13.87
CA PHE A 192 -15.89 -11.83 -14.09
C PHE A 192 -17.01 -11.06 -14.78
N MET A 193 -17.47 -11.59 -15.91
CA MET A 193 -18.43 -10.92 -16.79
C MET A 193 -19.44 -11.91 -17.34
N PHE A 194 -20.66 -11.45 -17.55
CA PHE A 194 -21.65 -12.18 -18.35
C PHE A 194 -22.55 -11.22 -19.13
N CYS A 195 -23.02 -11.70 -20.27
CA CYS A 195 -23.82 -10.93 -21.23
C CYS A 195 -25.31 -11.29 -21.21
N ASP A 196 -25.68 -12.37 -20.51
CA ASP A 196 -27.06 -12.85 -20.50
C ASP A 196 -27.91 -12.04 -19.50
N PRO A 197 -28.95 -11.31 -19.95
CA PRO A 197 -29.84 -10.57 -19.06
C PRO A 197 -30.66 -11.48 -18.13
N GLN A 198 -30.83 -12.77 -18.45
CA GLN A 198 -31.55 -13.72 -17.61
C GLN A 198 -30.79 -14.06 -16.34
N LEU A 199 -29.46 -13.90 -16.33
CA LEU A 199 -28.61 -14.13 -15.16
C LEU A 199 -28.54 -12.93 -14.20
N LYS A 200 -29.41 -11.93 -14.37
CA LYS A 200 -29.49 -10.78 -13.46
C LYS A 200 -29.71 -11.25 -12.03
N GLY A 201 -28.86 -10.77 -11.11
CA GLY A 201 -28.89 -11.17 -9.71
C GLY A 201 -28.00 -12.37 -9.35
N THR A 202 -27.19 -12.84 -10.29
CA THR A 202 -26.15 -13.85 -10.00
C THR A 202 -25.17 -13.34 -8.96
N LEU A 203 -24.80 -14.21 -8.03
CA LEU A 203 -23.83 -13.98 -6.97
C LEU A 203 -22.57 -14.82 -7.21
N ILE A 204 -21.42 -14.33 -6.72
CA ILE A 204 -20.15 -15.06 -6.74
C ILE A 204 -19.72 -15.42 -5.32
N LYS A 205 -19.24 -16.65 -5.15
CA LYS A 205 -18.63 -17.16 -3.91
C LYS A 205 -17.32 -17.90 -4.20
N GLY A 206 -16.39 -17.91 -3.26
CA GLY A 206 -15.10 -18.62 -3.36
C GLY A 206 -13.92 -17.67 -3.20
N ARG A 207 -12.73 -18.08 -3.63
CA ARG A 207 -11.55 -17.21 -3.57
C ARG A 207 -10.57 -17.43 -4.72
N THR A 208 -9.77 -16.42 -5.01
CA THR A 208 -8.61 -16.55 -5.91
C THR A 208 -7.32 -16.31 -5.16
N VAL A 209 -6.30 -17.11 -5.50
CA VAL A 209 -4.98 -17.08 -4.88
C VAL A 209 -3.95 -16.70 -5.94
N TRP A 210 -3.25 -15.60 -5.70
CA TRP A 210 -2.27 -15.03 -6.63
C TRP A 210 -0.88 -15.25 -6.03
N LYS A 211 -0.03 -16.02 -6.73
CA LYS A 211 1.27 -16.41 -6.21
C LYS A 211 2.38 -16.05 -7.20
N ASN A 212 3.45 -15.47 -6.66
CA ASN A 212 4.69 -15.19 -7.37
C ASN A 212 5.72 -16.32 -7.17
N PRO A 213 6.78 -16.39 -8.00
CA PRO A 213 7.78 -17.46 -7.92
C PRO A 213 8.48 -17.56 -6.56
N ASN A 214 8.60 -16.42 -5.86
CA ASN A 214 9.29 -16.29 -4.57
C ASN A 214 8.34 -16.24 -3.35
N GLY A 215 7.03 -16.42 -3.55
CA GLY A 215 6.01 -16.39 -2.49
C GLY A 215 4.75 -15.63 -2.89
N TYR A 216 3.90 -15.30 -1.91
CA TYR A 216 2.60 -14.65 -2.13
C TYR A 216 2.66 -13.13 -2.21
N LEU A 217 3.82 -12.52 -1.95
CA LEU A 217 3.94 -11.07 -1.96
C LEU A 217 3.73 -10.54 -3.39
N PRO A 218 2.85 -9.53 -3.59
CA PRO A 218 2.67 -8.92 -4.90
C PRO A 218 3.98 -8.42 -5.49
N GLY A 219 4.12 -8.49 -6.81
CA GLY A 219 5.33 -8.12 -7.53
C GLY A 219 5.70 -6.66 -7.30
N LYS A 220 4.69 -5.79 -7.22
CA LYS A 220 4.87 -4.36 -6.86
C LYS A 220 5.47 -4.18 -5.46
N MET A 221 5.20 -5.08 -4.51
CA MET A 221 5.69 -4.97 -3.13
C MET A 221 6.96 -5.77 -2.86
N THR A 222 7.34 -6.68 -3.76
CA THR A 222 8.49 -7.57 -3.56
C THR A 222 9.81 -6.82 -3.27
N PRO A 223 10.14 -5.71 -3.98
CA PRO A 223 11.35 -4.95 -3.67
C PRO A 223 11.35 -4.28 -2.28
N LEU A 224 10.18 -3.98 -1.71
CA LEU A 224 10.07 -3.32 -0.40
C LEU A 224 10.60 -4.23 0.72
N MET A 225 10.32 -5.54 0.65
CA MET A 225 10.80 -6.49 1.64
C MET A 225 12.34 -6.46 1.76
N THR A 226 13.04 -6.49 0.61
CA THR A 226 14.51 -6.41 0.57
C THR A 226 15.00 -5.05 1.06
N PHE A 227 14.33 -3.97 0.68
CA PHE A 227 14.65 -2.62 1.13
C PHE A 227 14.59 -2.49 2.66
N TYR A 228 13.48 -2.87 3.29
CA TYR A 228 13.33 -2.82 4.76
C TYR A 228 14.32 -3.75 5.46
N GLY A 229 14.67 -4.90 4.87
CA GLY A 229 15.72 -5.77 5.39
C GLY A 229 17.10 -5.11 5.41
N ILE A 230 17.52 -4.48 4.31
CA ILE A 230 18.80 -3.75 4.22
C ILE A 230 18.81 -2.55 5.16
N MET A 231 17.70 -1.79 5.20
CA MET A 231 17.57 -0.62 6.08
C MET A 231 17.59 -1.02 7.56
N SER A 232 16.95 -2.12 7.94
CA SER A 232 17.01 -2.65 9.30
C SER A 232 18.45 -2.93 9.73
N LEU A 233 19.25 -3.56 8.85
CA LEU A 233 20.68 -3.79 9.10
C LEU A 233 21.47 -2.47 9.20
N ALA A 234 21.19 -1.50 8.33
CA ALA A 234 21.84 -0.19 8.37
C ALA A 234 21.55 0.56 9.68
N TYR A 235 20.29 0.55 10.13
CA TYR A 235 19.88 1.11 11.41
C TYR A 235 20.48 0.37 12.60
N LEU A 236 20.65 -0.95 12.51
CA LEU A 236 21.34 -1.74 13.52
C LEU A 236 22.81 -1.31 13.65
N VAL A 237 23.53 -1.17 12.53
CA VAL A 237 24.92 -0.68 12.52
C VAL A 237 25.02 0.73 13.07
N LEU A 238 24.13 1.64 12.65
CA LEU A 238 24.05 3.00 13.16
C LEU A 238 23.80 3.01 14.67
N GLY A 239 22.85 2.19 15.14
CA GLY A 239 22.52 2.03 16.56
C GLY A 239 23.70 1.52 17.39
N LEU A 240 24.45 0.54 16.88
CA LEU A 240 25.66 0.03 17.53
C LEU A 240 26.76 1.08 17.62
N VAL A 241 27.07 1.76 16.50
CA VAL A 241 28.09 2.84 16.48
C VAL A 241 27.70 3.96 17.44
N TRP A 242 26.42 4.37 17.40
CA TRP A 242 25.88 5.39 18.29
C TRP A 242 25.96 4.95 19.75
N PHE A 243 25.54 3.73 20.08
CA PHE A 243 25.57 3.19 21.44
C PHE A 243 27.00 3.12 22.00
N LEU A 244 27.98 2.67 21.20
CA LEU A 244 29.38 2.66 21.61
C LEU A 244 29.89 4.07 21.91
N LYS A 245 29.58 5.05 21.06
CA LYS A 245 29.95 6.46 21.27
C LYS A 245 29.23 7.06 22.47
N PHE A 246 27.96 6.72 22.64
CA PHE A 246 27.17 7.11 23.80
C PHE A 246 27.90 6.62 25.05
N VAL A 247 28.13 5.32 25.22
CA VAL A 247 28.82 4.72 26.39
C VAL A 247 30.20 5.33 26.64
N GLN A 248 31.02 5.55 25.60
CA GLN A 248 32.33 6.19 25.73
C GLN A 248 32.25 7.61 26.30
N LEU A 249 31.19 8.34 25.99
CA LEU A 249 30.99 9.76 26.35
C LEU A 249 29.89 9.96 27.40
N TRP A 250 29.50 8.92 28.16
CA TRP A 250 28.37 9.00 29.13
C TRP A 250 28.47 10.15 30.13
N LYS A 251 29.69 10.58 30.48
CA LYS A 251 29.89 11.70 31.42
C LYS A 251 29.47 13.06 30.83
N ASP A 252 29.49 13.21 29.52
CA ASP A 252 29.21 14.48 28.82
C ASP A 252 27.85 14.47 28.09
N VAL A 253 26.95 13.55 28.45
CA VAL A 253 25.66 13.35 27.77
C VAL A 253 24.65 14.44 28.14
N ILE A 254 24.26 15.23 27.15
CA ILE A 254 23.16 16.20 27.21
C ILE A 254 21.81 15.51 26.94
N GLN A 255 20.70 16.05 27.48
CA GLN A 255 19.31 15.58 27.26
C GLN A 255 18.97 15.29 25.78
N LEU A 256 19.53 16.07 24.84
CA LEU A 256 19.33 15.87 23.41
C LEU A 256 19.73 14.48 22.92
N HIS A 257 20.85 13.94 23.42
CA HIS A 257 21.35 12.64 22.97
C HIS A 257 20.42 11.50 23.37
N TYR A 258 19.68 11.60 24.48
CA TYR A 258 18.66 10.61 24.84
C TYR A 258 17.51 10.60 23.83
N HIS A 259 17.06 11.77 23.37
CA HIS A 259 16.04 11.85 22.33
C HIS A 259 16.53 11.32 20.98
N ILE A 260 17.78 11.62 20.59
CA ILE A 260 18.38 11.05 19.38
C ILE A 260 18.46 9.53 19.48
N THR A 261 18.87 9.00 20.63
CA THR A 261 18.92 7.55 20.90
C THR A 261 17.53 6.92 20.75
N ALA A 262 16.48 7.57 21.28
CA ALA A 262 15.11 7.11 21.14
C ALA A 262 14.64 7.08 19.68
N VAL A 263 14.97 8.10 18.88
CA VAL A 263 14.63 8.14 17.44
C VAL A 263 15.36 7.04 16.67
N ILE A 264 16.64 6.78 16.96
CA ILE A 264 17.39 5.68 16.35
C ILE A 264 16.77 4.32 16.72
N ALA A 265 16.41 4.13 18.00
CA ALA A 265 15.75 2.92 18.46
C ALA A 265 14.40 2.68 17.78
N LEU A 266 13.58 3.73 17.65
CA LEU A 266 12.32 3.66 16.92
C LEU A 266 12.52 3.35 15.44
N GLY A 267 13.54 3.92 14.80
CA GLY A 267 13.91 3.58 13.42
C GLY A 267 14.31 2.11 13.26
N MET A 268 15.07 1.55 14.22
CA MET A 268 15.38 0.11 14.24
C MET A 268 14.11 -0.74 14.34
N CYS A 269 13.22 -0.42 15.28
CA CYS A 269 11.96 -1.14 15.47
C CYS A 269 11.06 -1.05 14.24
N GLU A 270 10.88 0.15 13.69
CA GLU A 270 10.07 0.40 12.49
C GLU A 270 10.55 -0.48 11.32
N MET A 271 11.84 -0.42 10.97
CA MET A 271 12.37 -1.19 9.84
C MET A 271 12.23 -2.71 10.06
N ALA A 272 12.41 -3.18 11.30
CA ALA A 272 12.27 -4.59 11.64
C ALA A 272 10.81 -5.08 11.56
N VAL A 273 9.85 -4.29 12.06
CA VAL A 273 8.43 -4.65 12.03
C VAL A 273 7.90 -4.63 10.59
N TRP A 274 8.27 -3.64 9.77
CA TRP A 274 7.94 -3.63 8.33
C TRP A 274 8.52 -4.84 7.60
N TYR A 275 9.79 -5.21 7.85
CA TYR A 275 10.37 -6.41 7.29
C TYR A 275 9.58 -7.67 7.68
N PHE A 276 9.22 -7.80 8.96
CA PHE A 276 8.45 -8.93 9.47
C PHE A 276 7.04 -8.99 8.85
N GLU A 277 6.37 -7.84 8.67
CA GLU A 277 5.09 -7.76 7.97
C GLU A 277 5.19 -8.32 6.54
N TYR A 278 6.15 -7.84 5.75
CA TYR A 278 6.33 -8.31 4.37
C TYR A 278 6.74 -9.77 4.31
N ALA A 279 7.58 -10.26 5.24
CA ALA A 279 7.98 -11.66 5.30
C ALA A 279 6.79 -12.58 5.62
N ASN A 280 5.93 -12.19 6.58
CA ASN A 280 4.70 -12.93 6.90
C ASN A 280 3.71 -12.89 5.75
N PHE A 281 3.53 -11.73 5.12
CA PHE A 281 2.66 -11.58 3.97
C PHE A 281 3.14 -12.44 2.80
N ASN A 282 4.45 -12.49 2.54
CA ASN A 282 5.02 -13.35 1.51
C ASN A 282 4.79 -14.85 1.77
N SER A 283 4.71 -15.25 3.05
CA SER A 283 4.56 -16.66 3.44
C SER A 283 3.09 -17.10 3.47
N THR A 284 2.19 -16.24 3.93
CA THR A 284 0.77 -16.58 4.18
C THR A 284 -0.18 -16.09 3.09
N GLY A 285 0.22 -15.10 2.29
CA GLY A 285 -0.64 -14.44 1.30
C GLY A 285 -1.74 -13.55 1.89
N ARG A 286 -1.75 -13.37 3.22
CA ARG A 286 -2.67 -12.48 3.93
C ARG A 286 -1.87 -11.43 4.68
N ARG A 287 -2.40 -10.21 4.78
CA ARG A 287 -1.76 -9.14 5.55
C ARG A 287 -2.07 -9.34 7.05
N PRO A 288 -1.06 -9.52 7.90
CA PRO A 288 -1.27 -9.65 9.34
C PRO A 288 -1.60 -8.28 9.96
N ILE A 289 -2.89 -7.96 10.08
CA ILE A 289 -3.38 -6.65 10.56
C ILE A 289 -2.68 -6.18 11.82
N GLY A 290 -2.51 -7.07 12.82
CA GLY A 290 -1.85 -6.71 14.06
C GLY A 290 -0.42 -6.21 13.86
N VAL A 291 0.35 -6.87 12.98
CA VAL A 291 1.73 -6.44 12.67
C VAL A 291 1.71 -5.14 11.88
N THR A 292 0.81 -4.99 10.91
CA THR A 292 0.67 -3.74 10.13
C THR A 292 0.31 -2.56 11.02
N LEU A 293 -0.57 -2.75 12.01
CA LEU A 293 -0.91 -1.71 13.00
C LEU A 293 0.35 -1.27 13.76
N TRP A 294 1.12 -2.21 14.29
CA TRP A 294 2.38 -1.89 14.96
C TRP A 294 3.37 -1.20 14.03
N ALA A 295 3.50 -1.66 12.78
CA ALA A 295 4.41 -1.07 11.79
C ALA A 295 4.07 0.40 11.55
N VAL A 296 2.78 0.67 11.27
CA VAL A 296 2.24 2.03 11.05
C VAL A 296 2.45 2.89 12.28
N THR A 297 2.09 2.42 13.48
CA THR A 297 2.27 3.18 14.72
C THR A 297 3.75 3.51 14.98
N PHE A 298 4.69 2.58 14.74
CA PHE A 298 6.12 2.89 14.89
C PHE A 298 6.56 3.96 13.90
N THR A 299 6.09 3.90 12.65
CA THR A 299 6.35 4.91 11.62
C THR A 299 5.86 6.29 12.04
N THR A 300 4.61 6.41 12.50
CA THR A 300 4.01 7.70 12.86
C THR A 300 4.55 8.28 14.16
N VAL A 301 4.84 7.44 15.17
CA VAL A 301 5.52 7.83 16.40
C VAL A 301 6.90 8.39 16.07
N LYS A 302 7.69 7.70 15.24
CA LYS A 302 9.00 8.17 14.82
C LYS A 302 8.90 9.50 14.05
N LYS A 303 8.02 9.59 13.05
CA LYS A 303 7.77 10.82 12.27
C LYS A 303 7.42 12.01 13.17
N THR A 304 6.54 11.80 14.14
CA THR A 304 6.11 12.82 15.10
C THR A 304 7.25 13.25 16.02
N LEU A 305 7.97 12.29 16.60
CA LEU A 305 9.08 12.57 17.51
C LEU A 305 10.25 13.27 16.81
N SER A 306 10.55 12.91 15.57
CA SER A 306 11.58 13.58 14.76
C SER A 306 11.24 15.05 14.51
N ARG A 307 10.00 15.36 14.08
CA ARG A 307 9.55 16.76 13.86
C ARG A 307 9.54 17.58 15.15
N LEU A 308 9.05 17.00 16.24
CA LEU A 308 9.04 17.65 17.55
C LEU A 308 10.47 17.92 18.05
N LEU A 309 11.38 16.95 17.91
CA LEU A 309 12.78 17.10 18.25
C LEU A 309 13.42 18.24 17.42
N LEU A 310 13.20 18.25 16.11
CA LEU A 310 13.73 19.26 15.20
C LEU A 310 13.23 20.67 15.56
N LEU A 311 11.94 20.81 15.87
CA LEU A 311 11.35 22.07 16.32
C LEU A 311 11.94 22.54 17.65
N VAL A 312 12.04 21.65 18.64
CA VAL A 312 12.55 21.95 19.98
C VAL A 312 14.05 22.30 19.94
N VAL A 313 14.85 21.64 19.11
CA VAL A 313 16.26 21.99 18.82
C VAL A 313 16.38 23.37 18.21
N SER A 314 15.52 23.68 17.23
CA SER A 314 15.49 24.98 16.54
C SER A 314 15.11 26.13 17.48
N MET A 315 14.28 25.86 18.49
CA MET A 315 13.96 26.81 19.57
C MET A 315 15.09 27.01 20.59
N GLY A 316 16.15 26.20 20.53
CA GLY A 316 17.31 26.31 21.41
C GLY A 316 17.30 25.41 22.64
N PHE A 317 16.44 24.40 22.72
CA PHE A 317 16.39 23.50 23.88
C PHE A 317 17.71 22.74 24.08
N GLY A 318 18.15 22.59 25.33
CA GLY A 318 19.37 21.87 25.68
C GLY A 318 20.68 22.62 25.39
N VAL A 319 20.70 23.53 24.40
CA VAL A 319 21.91 24.29 24.00
C VAL A 319 21.86 25.76 24.41
N VAL A 320 20.74 26.43 24.21
CA VAL A 320 20.56 27.88 24.43
C VAL A 320 19.60 28.18 25.58
N ARG A 321 18.59 27.33 25.80
CA ARG A 321 17.62 27.46 26.89
C ARG A 321 17.46 26.12 27.62
N PRO A 322 17.50 26.09 28.96
CA PRO A 322 17.30 24.87 29.74
C PRO A 322 15.83 24.41 29.78
N THR A 323 14.86 25.31 29.55
CA THR A 323 13.42 24.99 29.57
C THR A 323 12.61 25.82 28.56
N LEU A 324 11.59 25.23 27.93
CA LEU A 324 10.72 25.90 26.94
C LEU A 324 9.54 26.69 27.56
N GLY A 325 9.32 26.62 28.87
CA GLY A 325 8.23 27.34 29.55
C GLY A 325 6.84 26.97 28.99
N GLY A 326 5.91 27.93 28.98
CA GLY A 326 4.53 27.72 28.49
C GLY A 326 4.37 27.44 26.99
N ILE A 327 5.44 27.56 26.18
CA ILE A 327 5.40 27.22 24.75
C ILE A 327 5.36 25.69 24.56
N THR A 328 5.86 24.93 25.54
CA THR A 328 5.91 23.46 25.49
C THR A 328 4.54 22.82 25.25
N SER A 329 3.47 23.34 25.87
CA SER A 329 2.12 22.81 25.67
C SER A 329 1.61 22.99 24.24
N ARG A 330 1.92 24.13 23.60
CA ARG A 330 1.55 24.39 22.19
C ARG A 330 2.27 23.44 21.24
N VAL A 331 3.56 23.17 21.51
CA VAL A 331 4.36 22.25 20.70
C VAL A 331 3.86 20.81 20.85
N LEU A 332 3.55 20.37 22.07
CA LEU A 332 2.99 19.04 22.32
C LEU A 332 1.61 18.87 21.67
N LEU A 333 0.75 19.89 21.77
CA LEU A 333 -0.57 19.88 21.14
C LEU A 333 -0.46 19.81 19.61
N LEU A 334 0.47 20.55 18.99
CA LEU A 334 0.74 20.43 17.56
C LEU A 334 1.20 19.01 17.17
N GLY A 335 2.12 18.43 17.96
CA GLY A 335 2.58 17.06 17.77
C GLY A 335 1.47 16.01 17.88
N PHE A 336 0.52 16.22 18.79
CA PHE A 336 -0.64 15.34 18.96
C PHE A 336 -1.55 15.30 17.74
N PHE A 337 -1.95 16.48 17.26
CA PHE A 337 -2.81 16.57 16.08
C PHE A 337 -2.10 16.03 14.84
N TYR A 338 -0.79 16.26 14.73
CA TYR A 338 0.04 15.67 13.69
C TYR A 338 0.06 14.14 13.76
N PHE A 339 0.27 13.58 14.95
CA PHE A 339 0.24 12.13 15.14
C PHE A 339 -1.10 11.53 14.71
N ILE A 340 -2.23 12.10 15.17
CA ILE A 340 -3.56 11.58 14.82
C ILE A 340 -3.80 11.64 13.31
N ALA A 341 -3.47 12.77 12.68
CA ALA A 341 -3.66 12.94 11.24
C ALA A 341 -2.76 11.97 10.45
N CYS A 342 -1.52 11.80 10.87
CA CYS A 342 -0.56 10.90 10.24
C CYS A 342 -0.96 9.42 10.42
N GLU A 343 -1.39 9.02 11.62
CA GLU A 343 -1.86 7.65 11.89
C GLU A 343 -3.09 7.32 11.07
N ALA A 344 -4.07 8.24 11.00
CA ALA A 344 -5.25 8.04 10.18
C ALA A 344 -4.91 7.88 8.69
N LEU A 345 -3.97 8.68 8.17
CA LEU A 345 -3.52 8.58 6.78
C LEU A 345 -2.83 7.24 6.50
N GLU A 346 -1.84 6.88 7.31
CA GLU A 346 -1.04 5.66 7.12
C GLU A 346 -1.88 4.38 7.25
N LEU A 347 -2.87 4.37 8.14
CA LEU A 347 -3.83 3.27 8.27
C LEU A 347 -4.70 3.12 7.02
N VAL A 348 -5.19 4.23 6.46
CA VAL A 348 -6.00 4.19 5.23
C VAL A 348 -5.15 3.76 4.04
N GLU A 349 -3.89 4.19 3.94
CA GLU A 349 -2.99 3.79 2.85
C GLU A 349 -2.64 2.29 2.90
N HIS A 350 -2.44 1.72 4.09
CA HIS A 350 -1.97 0.34 4.24
C HIS A 350 -3.09 -0.70 4.48
N MET A 351 -4.26 -0.26 4.94
CA MET A 351 -5.42 -1.12 5.23
C MET A 351 -6.67 -0.76 4.42
N GLY A 352 -6.68 0.39 3.74
CA GLY A 352 -7.80 0.81 2.91
C GLY A 352 -8.08 -0.22 1.81
N ASN A 353 -9.29 -0.75 1.83
CA ASN A 353 -9.75 -1.68 0.79
C ASN A 353 -9.81 -0.96 -0.57
N VAL A 354 -9.70 -1.72 -1.67
CA VAL A 354 -9.64 -1.24 -3.06
C VAL A 354 -10.96 -0.60 -3.55
N ASN A 355 -11.86 -0.24 -2.64
CA ASN A 355 -13.13 0.38 -2.98
C ASN A 355 -12.90 1.84 -3.43
N ASP A 356 -13.61 2.30 -4.46
CA ASP A 356 -13.48 3.65 -5.01
C ASP A 356 -13.76 4.78 -3.99
N PHE A 357 -14.45 4.48 -2.89
CA PHE A 357 -14.62 5.39 -1.76
C PHE A 357 -13.30 5.67 -1.02
N SER A 358 -12.36 4.72 -1.00
CA SER A 358 -11.07 4.83 -0.30
C SER A 358 -10.19 5.93 -0.89
N LYS A 359 -10.13 6.05 -2.23
CA LYS A 359 -9.30 7.08 -2.91
C LYS A 359 -9.71 8.51 -2.59
N ARG A 360 -11.02 8.76 -2.45
CA ARG A 360 -11.51 10.09 -2.03
C ARG A 360 -11.17 10.37 -0.57
N THR A 361 -11.30 9.36 0.29
CA THR A 361 -10.96 9.46 1.72
C THR A 361 -9.46 9.69 1.93
N GLU A 362 -8.61 8.97 1.20
CA GLU A 362 -7.16 9.15 1.19
C GLU A 362 -6.78 10.60 0.84
N LEU A 363 -7.32 11.13 -0.27
CA LEU A 363 -7.07 12.52 -0.68
C LEU A 363 -7.51 13.55 0.38
N LEU A 364 -8.62 13.28 1.08
CA LEU A 364 -9.10 14.13 2.17
C LEU A 364 -8.20 14.08 3.41
N LEU A 365 -7.52 12.96 3.68
CA LEU A 365 -6.60 12.79 4.81
C LEU A 365 -5.20 13.35 4.53
N VAL A 366 -4.75 13.36 3.27
CA VAL A 366 -3.46 13.96 2.86
C VAL A 366 -3.43 15.46 3.14
N LEU A 367 -4.55 16.16 2.94
CA LEU A 367 -4.60 17.63 3.02
C LEU A 367 -4.32 18.17 4.46
N PRO A 368 -4.94 17.66 5.53
CA PRO A 368 -4.58 18.02 6.91
C PRO A 368 -3.11 17.75 7.26
N VAL A 369 -2.57 16.61 6.83
CA VAL A 369 -1.17 16.24 7.11
C VAL A 369 -0.20 17.22 6.43
N ALA A 370 -0.43 17.52 5.15
CA ALA A 370 0.39 18.47 4.39
C ALA A 370 0.34 19.90 4.97
N PHE A 371 -0.83 20.32 5.48
CA PHE A 371 -0.98 21.59 6.18
C PHE A 371 -0.14 21.63 7.46
N LEU A 372 -0.22 20.58 8.29
CA LEU A 372 0.54 20.50 9.54
C LEU A 372 2.05 20.44 9.28
N ASP A 373 2.50 19.72 8.25
CA ASP A 373 3.89 19.72 7.81
C ASP A 373 4.39 21.12 7.44
N SER A 374 3.58 21.86 6.69
CA SER A 374 3.87 23.25 6.35
C SER A 374 3.98 24.14 7.60
N CYS A 375 3.10 23.94 8.58
CA CYS A 375 3.17 24.64 9.87
C CYS A 375 4.46 24.32 10.64
N PHE A 376 4.88 23.04 10.70
CA PHE A 376 6.14 22.64 11.32
C PHE A 376 7.33 23.35 10.67
N ILE A 377 7.43 23.27 9.34
CA ILE A 377 8.53 23.86 8.58
C ILE A 377 8.65 25.36 8.84
N LEU A 378 7.55 26.10 8.71
CA LEU A 378 7.53 27.55 8.95
C LEU A 378 7.94 27.90 10.39
N TRP A 379 7.49 27.11 11.37
CA TRP A 379 7.81 27.35 12.76
C TRP A 379 9.28 27.00 13.09
N ILE A 380 9.81 25.94 12.50
CA ILE A 380 11.23 25.56 12.59
C ILE A 380 12.10 26.70 12.09
N PHE A 381 11.90 27.16 10.85
CA PHE A 381 12.70 28.25 10.28
C PHE A 381 12.54 29.56 11.06
N SER A 382 11.32 29.93 11.46
CA SER A 382 11.09 31.13 12.28
C SER A 382 11.79 31.07 13.64
N SER A 383 11.76 29.90 14.30
CA SER A 383 12.42 29.69 15.59
C SER A 383 13.94 29.72 15.45
N LEU A 384 14.45 29.12 14.38
CA LEU A 384 15.87 29.07 14.06
C LEU A 384 16.43 30.48 13.81
N SER A 385 15.77 31.30 12.99
CA SER A 385 16.16 32.69 12.73
C SER A 385 16.22 33.52 14.02
N LYS A 386 15.20 33.42 14.88
CA LYS A 386 15.18 34.11 16.19
C LYS A 386 16.31 33.64 17.12
N THR A 387 16.62 32.35 17.11
CA THR A 387 17.73 31.79 17.89
C THR A 387 19.07 32.30 17.38
N LEU A 388 19.25 32.36 16.05
CA LEU A 388 20.46 32.84 15.41
C LEU A 388 20.70 34.33 15.69
N GLU A 389 19.68 35.20 15.53
CA GLU A 389 19.75 36.62 15.88
C GLU A 389 20.14 36.81 17.36
N LYS A 390 19.53 36.05 18.27
CA LYS A 390 19.83 36.11 19.70
C LYS A 390 21.27 35.69 20.01
N LEU A 391 21.81 34.70 19.30
CA LEU A 391 23.20 34.24 19.47
C LEU A 391 24.21 35.22 18.86
N GLN A 392 23.89 35.85 17.74
CA GLN A 392 24.68 36.92 17.13
C GLN A 392 24.82 38.11 18.08
N MET A 393 23.70 38.55 18.67
CA MET A 393 23.70 39.65 19.67
C MET A 393 24.51 39.31 20.92
N ARG A 394 24.57 38.03 21.32
CA ARG A 394 25.36 37.56 22.47
C ARG A 394 26.83 37.24 22.15
N ARG A 395 27.27 37.39 20.90
CA ARG A 395 28.64 37.10 20.43
C ARG A 395 29.18 35.70 20.81
N ASN A 396 28.31 34.70 20.93
CA ASN A 396 28.75 33.33 21.21
C ASN A 396 29.06 32.61 19.90
N LEU A 397 30.30 32.78 19.41
CA LEU A 397 30.73 32.32 18.08
C LEU A 397 30.63 30.81 17.90
N VAL A 398 30.94 30.02 18.94
CA VAL A 398 30.90 28.54 18.87
C VAL A 398 29.46 28.04 18.67
N LYS A 399 28.50 28.57 19.43
CA LYS A 399 27.07 28.18 19.28
C LYS A 399 26.50 28.72 17.97
N LEU A 400 26.90 29.91 17.55
CA LEU A 400 26.47 30.49 16.28
C LEU A 400 26.88 29.62 15.09
N GLU A 401 28.13 29.16 15.07
CA GLU A 401 28.64 28.30 13.99
C GLU A 401 27.87 26.96 13.92
N LEU A 402 27.58 26.35 15.08
CA LEU A 402 26.77 25.13 15.15
C LEU A 402 25.38 25.35 14.53
N TYR A 403 24.70 26.44 14.89
CA TYR A 403 23.37 26.75 14.38
C TYR A 403 23.38 27.13 12.89
N GLN A 404 24.43 27.80 12.40
CA GLN A 404 24.59 28.07 10.97
C GLN A 404 24.76 26.79 10.14
N ARG A 405 25.58 25.85 10.62
CA ARG A 405 25.73 24.53 9.98
C ARG A 405 24.41 23.78 9.99
N PHE A 406 23.69 23.79 11.11
CA PHE A 406 22.35 23.19 11.22
C PHE A 406 21.36 23.80 10.20
N THR A 407 21.30 25.14 10.07
CA THR A 407 20.47 25.79 9.05
C THR A 407 20.85 25.37 7.63
N ASN A 408 22.15 25.24 7.33
CA ASN A 408 22.61 24.81 6.01
C ASN A 408 22.18 23.36 5.71
N TYR A 409 22.34 22.44 6.66
CA TYR A 409 21.86 21.06 6.51
C TYR A 409 20.35 21.00 6.32
N LEU A 410 19.60 21.79 7.09
CA LEU A 410 18.14 21.88 6.95
C LEU A 410 17.75 22.38 5.55
N ALA A 411 18.38 23.45 5.06
CA ALA A 411 18.11 24.00 3.74
C ALA A 411 18.42 23.01 2.61
N VAL A 412 19.57 22.32 2.68
CA VAL A 412 19.93 21.26 1.72
C VAL A 412 18.90 20.14 1.75
N SER A 413 18.43 19.73 2.93
CA SER A 413 17.39 18.71 3.04
C SER A 413 16.09 19.13 2.36
N VAL A 414 15.62 20.37 2.60
CA VAL A 414 14.42 20.89 1.95
C VAL A 414 14.54 20.91 0.42
N LEU A 415 15.69 21.36 -0.10
CA LEU A 415 15.94 21.39 -1.54
C LEU A 415 15.97 19.98 -2.15
N LEU A 416 16.59 19.03 -1.47
CA LEU A 416 16.61 17.63 -1.90
C LEU A 416 15.19 17.04 -1.92
N SER A 417 14.36 17.34 -0.92
CA SER A 417 12.96 16.93 -0.89
C SER A 417 12.16 17.49 -2.07
N ILE A 418 12.32 18.77 -2.40
CA ILE A 418 11.61 19.40 -3.53
C ILE A 418 12.08 18.81 -4.86
N ALA A 419 13.40 18.62 -5.04
CA ALA A 419 13.95 18.02 -6.25
C ALA A 419 13.43 16.59 -6.44
N TRP A 420 13.30 15.84 -5.35
CA TRP A 420 12.78 14.47 -5.35
C TRP A 420 11.30 14.42 -5.75
N ILE A 421 10.45 15.26 -5.15
CA ILE A 421 9.03 15.34 -5.52
C ILE A 421 8.89 15.72 -7.00
N GLY A 422 9.72 16.65 -7.49
CA GLY A 422 9.76 17.01 -8.91
C GLY A 422 10.13 15.82 -9.80
N PHE A 423 11.12 15.02 -9.40
CA PHE A 423 11.50 13.78 -10.10
C PHE A 423 10.36 12.75 -10.12
N GLU A 424 9.67 12.52 -9.01
CA GLU A 424 8.52 11.61 -8.94
C GLU A 424 7.37 12.03 -9.87
N VAL A 425 7.06 13.33 -9.88
CA VAL A 425 6.02 13.90 -10.74
C VAL A 425 6.39 13.73 -12.21
N LEU A 426 7.64 14.04 -12.58
CA LEU A 426 8.16 13.83 -13.94
C LEU A 426 8.07 12.36 -14.39
N PHE A 427 8.41 11.43 -13.49
CA PHE A 427 8.39 9.99 -13.78
C PHE A 427 6.96 9.42 -13.85
N SER A 428 6.03 9.98 -13.08
CA SER A 428 4.62 9.60 -13.08
C SER A 428 3.90 9.94 -14.40
N PHE A 429 4.40 10.93 -15.15
CA PHE A 429 3.89 11.24 -16.50
C PHE A 429 4.37 10.27 -17.58
N THR A 430 5.29 9.34 -17.29
CA THR A 430 5.73 8.33 -18.26
C THR A 430 4.86 7.05 -18.16
N PRO A 431 4.21 6.59 -19.24
CA PRO A 431 3.22 5.50 -19.20
C PRO A 431 3.80 4.10 -18.89
N CYS A 432 5.12 3.94 -18.81
CA CYS A 432 5.79 2.65 -18.59
C CYS A 432 6.17 2.35 -17.12
N SER A 433 5.89 3.26 -16.17
CA SER A 433 6.59 3.29 -14.88
C SER A 433 5.88 2.64 -13.68
N VAL A 434 4.73 1.99 -13.86
CA VAL A 434 3.96 1.33 -12.77
C VAL A 434 4.78 0.24 -12.04
N TYR A 435 5.87 -0.26 -12.65
CA TYR A 435 6.71 -1.34 -12.10
C TYR A 435 7.77 -0.91 -11.08
N TYR A 436 8.20 0.35 -11.04
CA TYR A 436 9.31 0.81 -10.19
C TYR A 436 8.89 1.77 -9.06
N GLN A 437 7.60 2.09 -8.98
CA GLN A 437 7.09 3.19 -8.16
C GLN A 437 7.03 2.91 -6.64
N THR A 438 7.43 1.74 -6.15
CA THR A 438 7.23 1.36 -4.73
C THR A 438 8.47 1.38 -3.86
N PRO A 439 9.60 0.72 -4.19
CA PRO A 439 10.75 0.70 -3.29
C PRO A 439 11.37 2.09 -3.10
N ILE A 440 11.48 2.86 -4.18
CA ILE A 440 12.15 4.17 -4.17
C ILE A 440 11.26 5.24 -3.50
N LEU A 441 9.92 5.10 -3.63
CA LEU A 441 8.92 5.99 -3.06
C LEU A 441 8.86 5.87 -1.52
N SER A 442 8.91 4.65 -0.96
CA SER A 442 8.99 4.48 0.51
C SER A 442 10.35 4.88 1.07
N MET A 443 11.42 4.65 0.29
CA MET A 443 12.80 4.94 0.66
C MET A 443 13.05 6.44 0.80
N CYS A 444 12.54 7.25 -0.15
CA CYS A 444 12.70 8.68 -0.11
C CYS A 444 11.63 9.38 0.74
N THR A 445 10.35 8.98 0.73
CA THR A 445 9.37 9.57 1.66
C THR A 445 9.76 9.33 3.12
N SER A 446 10.32 8.17 3.48
CA SER A 446 10.91 8.00 4.81
C SER A 446 12.15 8.87 5.04
N PHE A 447 13.01 9.11 4.05
CA PHE A 447 14.21 9.96 4.24
C PHE A 447 13.90 11.46 4.27
N THR A 448 13.12 11.99 3.32
CA THR A 448 12.76 13.41 3.21
C THR A 448 11.75 13.84 4.26
N CYS A 449 10.84 12.94 4.69
CA CYS A 449 9.84 13.19 5.74
C CYS A 449 10.34 12.82 7.17
N THR A 450 11.57 12.28 7.29
CA THR A 450 12.29 12.13 8.57
C THR A 450 13.34 13.24 8.76
N LEU A 451 13.85 13.86 7.68
CA LEU A 451 14.77 14.99 7.75
C LEU A 451 14.07 16.37 7.78
N MET A 452 12.85 16.48 7.25
CA MET A 452 11.88 17.55 7.58
C MET A 452 10.97 17.08 8.71
#